data_AF-A0A8S8Y4W6-F1
#
_entry.id   AF-A0A8S8Y4W6-F1
#
_cell.length_a   1.000
_cell.length_b   1.000
_cell.length_c   1.000
_cell.angle_alpha   90.00
_cell.angle_beta   90.00
_cell.angle_gamma   90.00
#
_symmetry.space_group_name_H-M   'P 1'
#
loop_
_entity.id
_entity.type
_entity.pdbx_description
1 polymer ?
#
loop_
_entity_poly.entity_id
_entity_poly.type
_entity_poly.pdbx_seq_one_letter_code
_entity_poly.pdbx_strand_id
1 'polypeptide(L)' 'MVTASVQSGMAREESRGSFQREDFPDTSDEFLYHITVDREGTLGTLAIKKGAGGHWVLPPQ' A
#
# COMPACT_ATOMS: atom_id res chain seq x y z
N MET A 1 3.08 -17.30 -1.44
CA MET A 1 2.16 -16.40 -0.72
C MET A 1 2.90 -15.64 0.38
N VAL A 2 3.60 -16.31 1.31
CA VAL A 2 4.43 -15.67 2.35
C VAL A 2 5.44 -14.65 1.76
N THR A 3 6.16 -15.01 0.69
CA THR A 3 7.13 -14.13 0.04
C THR A 3 6.54 -12.80 -0.42
N ALA A 4 5.38 -12.83 -1.09
CA ALA A 4 4.70 -11.63 -1.56
C ALA A 4 4.25 -10.73 -0.40
N SER A 5 3.75 -11.31 0.69
CA SER A 5 3.38 -10.57 1.89
C SER A 5 4.58 -9.89 2.55
N VAL A 6 5.72 -10.59 2.67
CA VAL A 6 6.95 -10.02 3.24
C VAL A 6 7.52 -8.92 2.35
N GLN A 7 7.64 -9.16 1.05
CA GLN A 7 8.21 -8.16 0.12
C GLN A 7 7.35 -6.90 0.02
N SER A 8 6.03 -7.05 -0.08
CA SER A 8 5.12 -5.90 -0.07
C SER A 8 5.14 -5.15 1.26
N GLY A 9 5.27 -5.85 2.39
CA GLY A 9 5.43 -5.24 3.71
C GLY A 9 6.74 -4.47 3.87
N MET A 10 7.86 -5.04 3.41
CA MET A 10 9.15 -4.35 3.44
C MET A 10 9.17 -3.08 2.59
N ALA A 11 8.50 -3.10 1.43
CA ALA A 11 8.43 -1.96 0.52
C ALA A 11 7.44 -0.87 0.97
N ARG A 12 6.66 -1.10 2.05
CA ARG A 12 5.68 -0.14 2.58
C ARG A 12 6.21 0.48 3.86
N GLU A 13 6.61 1.74 3.80
CA GLU A 13 7.17 2.49 4.93
C GLU A 13 6.09 3.35 5.62
N GLU A 14 4.98 2.72 5.99
CA GLU A 14 3.90 3.32 6.79
C GLU A 14 3.18 2.24 7.61
N SER A 15 2.33 2.67 8.53
CA SER A 15 1.35 1.83 9.21
C SER A 15 -0.06 2.25 8.82
N ARG A 16 -0.89 1.32 8.35
CA ARG A 16 -2.27 1.59 7.91
C ARG A 16 -3.18 0.40 8.13
N GLY A 17 -4.33 0.64 8.78
CA GLY A 17 -5.30 -0.41 9.08
C GLY A 17 -4.69 -1.54 9.90
N SER A 18 -4.76 -2.78 9.41
CA SER A 18 -4.17 -3.94 10.10
C SER A 18 -2.67 -4.14 9.83
N PHE A 19 -2.08 -3.39 8.90
CA PHE A 19 -0.64 -3.43 8.65
C PHE A 19 0.04 -2.40 9.54
N GLN A 20 0.88 -2.85 10.47
CA GLN A 20 1.50 -2.02 11.51
C GLN A 20 3.00 -2.29 11.56
N ARG A 21 3.79 -1.22 11.64
CA ARG A 21 5.25 -1.22 11.65
C ARG A 21 5.77 -0.31 12.75
N GLU A 22 6.62 -0.84 13.63
CA GLU A 22 7.20 -0.06 14.72
C GLU A 22 8.20 0.99 14.22
N ASP A 23 8.87 0.73 13.09
CA ASP A 23 9.83 1.64 12.46
C ASP A 23 9.18 2.71 11.57
N PHE A 24 7.89 2.55 11.24
CA PHE A 24 7.08 3.52 10.50
C PHE A 24 5.65 3.56 11.08
N PRO A 25 5.45 4.14 12.27
CA PRO A 25 4.19 4.03 13.03
C PRO A 25 3.04 4.87 12.47
N ASP A 26 3.34 5.88 11.64
CA ASP A 26 2.35 6.82 11.11
C ASP A 26 1.82 6.38 9.73
N THR A 27 0.64 6.86 9.36
CA THR A 27 0.11 6.77 7.99
C THR A 27 0.75 7.81 7.08
N SER A 28 0.91 7.50 5.79
CA SER A 28 1.43 8.43 4.79
C SER A 28 0.63 8.39 3.49
N ASP A 29 0.20 9.57 3.02
CA ASP A 29 -0.53 9.71 1.76
C ASP A 29 0.32 9.39 0.53
N GLU A 30 1.65 9.39 0.68
CA GLU A 30 2.57 8.97 -0.39
C GLU A 30 2.37 7.50 -0.75
N PHE A 31 1.90 6.67 0.20
CA PHE A 31 1.66 5.23 0.02
C PHE A 31 0.22 4.89 -0.39
N LEU A 32 -0.56 5.85 -0.90
CA LEU A 32 -1.92 5.64 -1.45
C LEU A 32 -1.91 4.96 -2.83
N TYR A 33 -1.31 3.79 -2.87
CA TYR A 33 -1.30 2.85 -3.98
C TYR A 33 -1.27 1.41 -3.46
N HIS A 34 -1.64 0.47 -4.32
CA HIS A 34 -1.43 -0.94 -4.06
C HIS A 34 0.00 -1.33 -4.45
N ILE A 35 0.64 -2.15 -3.63
CA ILE A 35 1.89 -2.82 -3.99
C ILE A 35 1.54 -4.18 -4.55
N THR A 36 2.04 -4.49 -5.74
CA THR A 36 1.89 -5.78 -6.39
C THR A 36 3.22 -6.52 -6.38
N VAL A 37 3.17 -7.84 -6.24
CA VAL A 37 4.34 -8.71 -6.34
C VAL A 37 4.04 -9.75 -7.41
N ASP A 38 4.88 -9.85 -8.44
CA ASP A 38 4.75 -10.88 -9.47
C ASP A 38 5.29 -12.25 -9.00
N ARG A 39 5.31 -13.24 -9.89
CA ARG A 39 5.75 -14.60 -9.55
C ARG A 39 7.25 -14.65 -9.26
N GLU A 40 8.03 -13.79 -9.87
CA GLU A 40 9.48 -13.67 -9.75
C GLU A 40 9.89 -12.82 -8.54
N GLY A 41 8.93 -12.18 -7.87
CA GLY A 41 9.16 -11.35 -6.69
C GLY A 41 9.45 -9.88 -7.04
N THR A 42 9.18 -9.47 -8.28
CA THR A 42 9.30 -8.08 -8.71
C THR A 42 8.19 -7.23 -8.10
N LEU A 43 8.57 -6.07 -7.58
CA LEU A 43 7.64 -5.08 -7.04
C LEU A 43 7.05 -4.23 -8.16
N GLY A 44 5.75 -3.97 -8.07
CA GLY A 44 5.05 -2.98 -8.89
C GLY A 44 4.11 -2.14 -8.04
N THR A 45 3.61 -1.05 -8.62
CA THR A 45 2.61 -0.19 -8.00
C THR A 45 1.39 -0.07 -8.89
N LEU A 46 0.22 -0.05 -8.25
CA LEU A 46 -1.07 0.21 -8.90
C LEU A 46 -1.75 1.37 -8.20
N ALA A 47 -1.98 2.46 -8.93
CA ALA A 47 -2.56 3.67 -8.37
C ALA A 47 -4.00 3.46 -7.89
N ILE A 48 -4.33 4.02 -6.71
CA ILE A 48 -5.71 4.18 -6.29
C ILE A 48 -6.26 5.45 -6.96
N LYS A 49 -7.36 5.31 -7.70
CA LYS A 49 -7.97 6.43 -8.44
C LYS A 49 -9.16 6.99 -7.67
N LYS A 50 -9.26 8.32 -7.67
CA LYS A 50 -10.49 9.01 -7.26
C LYS A 50 -11.62 8.68 -8.23
N GLY A 51 -12.86 8.82 -7.77
CA GLY A 51 -14.04 8.67 -8.63
C GLY A 51 -14.08 9.72 -9.74
N ALA A 52 -14.99 9.56 -10.69
CA ALA A 52 -15.12 10.44 -11.87
C ALA A 52 -15.23 11.94 -11.50
N GLY A 53 -15.79 12.26 -10.33
CA GLY A 53 -15.90 13.64 -9.83
C GLY A 53 -14.67 14.17 -9.08
N GLY A 54 -13.51 13.53 -9.18
CA GLY A 54 -12.27 13.99 -8.53
C GLY A 54 -12.25 13.88 -7.00
N HIS A 55 -13.24 13.19 -6.42
CA HIS A 55 -13.36 12.95 -4.98
C HIS A 55 -13.29 11.45 -4.66
N TRP A 56 -12.94 11.15 -3.42
CA TRP A 56 -12.99 9.81 -2.89
C TRP A 56 -14.44 9.40 -2.67
N VAL A 57 -14.82 8.18 -3.10
CA VAL A 57 -16.13 7.60 -2.72
C VAL A 57 -16.14 7.33 -1.22
N LEU A 58 -15.03 6.81 -0.70
CA LEU A 58 -14.69 6.76 0.72
C LEU A 58 -13.23 7.22 0.87
N PRO A 59 -12.93 8.12 1.81
CA PRO A 59 -11.56 8.56 2.02
C PRO A 59 -10.71 7.39 2.51
N PRO A 60 -9.43 7.32 2.09
CA PRO A 60 -8.49 6.34 2.64
C PRO A 60 -8.43 6.47 4.16
N GLN A 61 -8.50 5.34 4.86
CA GLN A 61 -8.33 5.25 6.31
C GLN A 61 -6.85 5.21 6.64
#